data_AF-A0A2H3DU15-F1
#
_entry.id   AF-A0A2H3DU15-F1
#
_cell.length_a   1.000
_cell.length_b   1.000
_cell.length_c   1.000
_cell.angle_alpha   90.00
_cell.angle_beta   90.00
_cell.angle_gamma   90.00
#
_symmetry.space_group_name_H-M   'P 1'
#
loop_
_entity.id
_entity.type
_entity.pdbx_description
1 polymer ?
#
loop_
_entity_poly.entity_id
_entity_poly.type
_entity_poly.pdbx_seq_one_letter_code
_entity_poly.pdbx_strand_id
1 'polypeptide(L)'
;MSCRKCGFVPEPQPQNTNSSDSLVSQILRGSRPLLDSDHAMLSAEIVELEQLQSLYAAQLEKIPLCQCAVLKALENRKSIYAPIRRLPRDILVEIFHYVCDSWWTYPSRDSLNVAGPLWVLGHVCGLWRDTLHSSPVSWAQKLVVRGPFTTYALDILQTYLKHTGEHLLNLHVEFTVPAQDKEIMSLLVQSCHRWQNLRINTKHHMHHLESISHFPVLQRIDIHILEPFDSDYHSDVLLGAPQLWHACLHGLGISRIRLPPGVTHFSGSITCPEDLNLLSQLPKLKRCHLWMRLAAKEAPVVTVAQLSHLYVMDADILNVLSAPLLSSLTIDHVQKRFQPPSFESPQDSITRFLHRSKCHLQSLSVSKAIFASGTPSGLFALEACSTISCLKLDLPPRMINGIVEALTSPSVLPNLHQLILCISQPSEDKCATILRMARSRRDAGVLKLVGVQFPEEKNKNMEEDMRALSGGNFEMRFEKWDPPYGDHFYLWNLS
;
A
#
# COMPACT_ATOMS: atom_id res chain seq x y z
N MET A 1 40.75 36.39 38.92
CA MET A 1 40.74 35.94 37.50
C MET A 1 39.31 35.55 37.13
N SER A 2 38.70 36.19 36.15
CA SER A 2 37.35 35.84 35.69
C SER A 2 37.39 34.66 34.69
N CYS A 3 36.42 33.76 34.75
CA CYS A 3 36.31 32.68 33.77
C CYS A 3 35.91 33.26 32.41
N ARG A 4 36.80 33.15 31.40
CA ARG A 4 36.62 33.71 30.04
C ARG A 4 35.36 33.24 29.29
N LYS A 5 34.63 32.22 29.76
CA LYS A 5 33.42 31.69 29.09
C LYS A 5 32.10 31.94 29.81
N CYS A 6 32.08 32.16 31.13
CA CYS A 6 30.85 32.44 31.88
C CYS A 6 30.87 33.77 32.65
N GLY A 7 31.98 34.52 32.61
CA GLY A 7 32.10 35.80 33.31
C GLY A 7 32.07 35.68 34.83
N PHE A 8 32.21 34.46 35.37
CA PHE A 8 32.27 34.23 36.81
C PHE A 8 33.49 34.97 37.38
N VAL A 9 33.24 35.94 38.24
CA VAL A 9 34.25 36.69 39.00
C VAL A 9 34.27 36.08 40.41
N PRO A 10 35.42 35.62 40.92
CA PRO A 10 35.51 35.19 42.32
C PRO A 10 35.12 36.34 43.26
N GLU A 11 34.34 36.02 44.30
CA GLU A 11 33.72 36.94 45.26
C GLU A 11 34.62 38.13 45.67
N PRO A 12 34.10 39.37 45.67
CA PRO A 12 34.44 40.29 46.74
C PRO A 12 33.68 39.80 47.98
N GLN A 13 34.36 39.10 48.89
CA GLN A 13 33.80 38.87 50.22
C GLN A 13 33.47 40.24 50.84
N PRO A 14 32.25 40.46 51.34
CA PRO A 14 31.93 41.70 52.02
C PRO A 14 32.87 41.84 53.22
N GLN A 15 33.64 42.93 53.26
CA GLN A 15 34.60 43.16 54.33
C GLN A 15 33.82 43.41 55.64
N ASN A 16 33.92 42.46 56.57
CA ASN A 16 33.61 42.59 58.00
C ASN A 16 32.20 43.14 58.35
N THR A 17 31.14 42.44 57.94
CA THR A 17 29.72 42.77 58.21
C THR A 17 29.30 42.63 59.68
N ASN A 18 30.09 41.94 60.51
CA ASN A 18 29.72 41.64 61.90
C ASN A 18 29.46 42.89 62.77
N SER A 19 30.12 44.02 62.47
CA SER A 19 29.95 45.27 63.21
C SER A 19 28.70 46.04 62.79
N SER A 20 28.36 46.06 61.50
CA SER A 20 27.16 46.74 60.98
C SER A 20 25.89 45.92 61.27
N ASP A 21 25.95 44.59 61.19
CA ASP A 21 24.84 43.69 61.53
C ASP A 21 24.42 43.82 63.00
N SER A 22 25.38 44.04 63.90
CA SER A 22 25.11 44.30 65.33
C SER A 22 24.45 45.66 65.55
N LEU A 23 24.90 46.71 64.84
CA LEU A 23 24.32 48.05 64.89
C LEU A 23 22.87 48.04 64.37
N VAL A 24 22.63 47.44 63.20
CA VAL A 24 21.28 47.28 62.62
C VAL A 24 20.38 46.53 63.59
N SER A 25 20.87 45.46 64.20
CA SER A 25 20.11 44.69 65.19
C SER A 25 19.73 45.50 66.45
N GLN A 26 20.63 46.35 66.95
CA GLN A 26 20.35 47.21 68.11
C GLN A 26 19.31 48.29 67.78
N ILE A 27 19.35 48.86 66.58
CA ILE A 27 18.39 49.86 66.11
C ILE A 27 17.01 49.21 65.94
N LEU A 28 16.93 48.05 65.26
CA LEU A 28 15.67 47.32 65.04
C LEU A 28 15.01 46.85 66.35
N ARG A 29 15.80 46.52 67.38
CA ARG A 29 15.30 46.14 68.72
C ARG A 29 14.93 47.35 69.59
N GLY A 30 15.04 48.58 69.08
CA GLY A 30 14.78 49.81 69.82
C GLY A 30 15.77 50.08 70.96
N SER A 31 16.92 49.39 70.97
CA SER A 31 17.93 49.51 72.03
C SER A 31 18.76 50.80 71.90
N ARG A 32 18.72 51.46 70.73
CA ARG A 32 19.39 52.73 70.43
C ARG A 32 18.62 53.48 69.31
N PRO A 33 18.52 54.83 69.35
CA PRO A 33 17.96 55.62 68.25
C PRO A 33 18.90 55.71 67.05
N LEU A 34 18.34 55.81 65.84
CA LEU A 34 19.07 56.02 64.59
C LEU A 34 19.65 57.44 64.54
N LEU A 35 20.96 57.58 64.44
CA LEU A 35 21.64 58.88 64.28
C LEU A 35 21.84 59.22 62.80
N ASP A 36 21.99 60.51 62.48
CA ASP A 36 22.24 60.97 61.10
C ASP A 36 23.51 60.35 60.49
N SER A 37 24.55 60.11 61.30
CA SER A 37 25.77 59.41 60.88
C SER A 37 25.51 57.94 60.55
N ASP A 38 24.59 57.28 61.27
CA ASP A 38 24.19 55.89 61.01
C ASP A 38 23.38 55.84 59.70
N HIS A 39 22.56 56.85 59.43
CA HIS A 39 21.75 56.92 58.21
C HIS A 39 22.60 56.98 56.93
N ALA A 40 23.64 57.82 56.90
CA ALA A 40 24.52 57.92 55.74
C ALA A 40 25.29 56.61 55.50
N MET A 41 25.82 56.00 56.57
CA MET A 41 26.55 54.72 56.49
C MET A 41 25.65 53.57 56.01
N LEU A 42 24.49 53.39 56.64
CA LEU A 42 23.54 52.34 56.26
C LEU A 42 22.99 52.54 54.85
N SER A 43 22.77 53.78 54.40
CA SER A 43 22.35 54.05 53.02
C SER A 43 23.41 53.64 51.99
N ALA A 44 24.70 53.82 52.30
CA ALA A 44 25.80 53.39 51.43
C ALA A 44 25.90 51.86 51.38
N GLU A 45 25.80 51.19 52.54
CA GLU A 45 25.78 49.72 52.63
C GLU A 45 24.57 49.11 51.89
N ILE A 46 23.39 49.71 51.99
CA ILE A 46 22.20 49.26 51.24
C ILE A 46 22.47 49.33 49.73
N VAL A 47 23.03 50.43 49.23
CA VAL A 47 23.36 50.58 47.80
C VAL A 47 24.39 49.53 47.36
N GLU A 48 25.39 49.23 48.17
CA GLU A 48 26.38 48.18 47.88
C GLU A 48 25.74 46.78 47.86
N LEU A 49 24.85 46.47 48.81
CA LEU A 49 24.14 45.19 48.88
C LEU A 49 23.13 45.03 47.72
N GLU A 50 22.43 46.09 47.34
CA GLU A 50 21.54 46.11 46.17
C GLU A 50 22.33 45.90 44.87
N GLN A 51 23.51 46.54 44.74
CA GLN A 51 24.40 46.30 43.60
C GLN A 51 24.89 44.84 43.57
N LEU A 52 25.27 44.27 44.72
CA LEU A 52 25.71 42.88 44.82
C LEU A 52 24.57 41.91 44.50
N GLN A 53 23.36 42.18 44.98
CA GLN A 53 22.15 41.40 44.65
C GLN A 53 21.86 41.44 43.14
N SER A 54 21.94 42.62 42.53
CA SER A 54 21.74 42.78 41.08
C SER A 54 22.78 42.00 40.26
N LEU A 55 24.03 41.96 40.73
CA LEU A 55 25.11 41.18 40.12
C LEU A 55 24.85 39.68 40.22
N TYR A 56 24.45 39.17 41.39
CA TYR A 56 24.12 37.76 41.55
C TYR A 56 22.87 37.36 40.76
N ALA A 57 21.84 38.20 40.69
CA ALA A 57 20.67 37.97 39.86
C ALA A 57 21.06 37.83 38.37
N ALA A 58 21.89 38.75 37.85
CA ALA A 58 22.39 38.68 36.49
C ALA A 58 23.29 37.46 36.21
N GLN A 59 24.01 36.94 37.23
CA GLN A 59 24.76 35.68 37.12
C GLN A 59 23.83 34.47 37.09
N LEU A 60 22.81 34.42 37.96
CA LEU A 60 21.82 33.35 38.00
C LEU A 60 21.03 33.24 36.69
N GLU A 61 20.69 34.36 36.04
CA GLU A 61 20.05 34.36 34.72
C GLU A 61 20.95 33.78 33.60
N LYS A 62 22.27 33.94 33.71
CA LYS A 62 23.23 33.43 32.72
C LYS A 62 23.51 31.94 32.86
N ILE A 63 23.32 31.36 34.05
CA ILE A 63 23.61 29.95 34.33
C ILE A 63 22.75 29.01 33.45
N PRO A 64 21.42 29.16 33.33
CA PRO A 64 20.59 28.32 32.45
C PRO A 64 21.05 28.33 31.00
N LEU A 65 21.42 29.50 30.45
CA LEU A 65 21.92 29.61 29.07
C LEU A 65 23.24 28.84 28.90
N CYS A 66 24.15 28.97 29.87
CA CYS A 66 25.40 28.23 29.89
C CYS A 66 25.16 26.72 30.01
N GLN A 67 24.25 26.29 30.89
CA GLN A 67 23.88 24.89 31.06
C GLN A 67 23.29 24.30 29.77
N CYS A 68 22.35 24.99 29.12
CA CYS A 68 21.78 24.59 27.83
C CYS A 68 22.88 24.42 26.77
N ALA A 69 23.82 25.37 26.67
CA ALA A 69 24.94 25.27 25.73
C ALA A 69 25.85 24.07 26.02
N VAL A 70 26.17 23.81 27.28
CA VAL A 70 27.00 22.67 27.71
C VAL A 70 26.30 21.34 27.44
N LEU A 71 25.01 21.23 27.79
CA LEU A 71 24.21 20.03 27.54
C LEU A 71 24.10 19.72 26.04
N LYS A 72 23.80 20.73 25.21
CA LYS A 72 23.79 20.58 23.74
C LYS A 72 25.16 20.14 23.20
N ALA A 73 26.24 20.72 23.74
CA ALA A 73 27.59 20.35 23.34
C ALA A 73 27.98 18.92 23.77
N LEU A 74 27.49 18.46 24.93
CA LEU A 74 27.67 17.09 25.41
C LEU A 74 26.90 16.10 24.53
N GLU A 75 25.62 16.37 24.27
CA GLU A 75 24.76 15.53 23.43
C GLU A 75 25.33 15.39 22.01
N ASN A 76 25.79 16.49 21.41
CA ASN A 76 26.45 16.46 20.11
C ASN A 76 27.66 15.50 20.09
N ARG A 77 28.50 15.50 21.14
CA ARG A 77 29.66 14.61 21.26
C ARG A 77 29.25 13.15 21.49
N LYS A 78 28.24 12.91 22.34
CA LYS A 78 27.69 11.55 22.53
C LYS A 78 27.11 11.00 21.22
N SER A 79 26.47 11.85 20.41
CA SER A 79 25.86 11.44 19.15
C SER A 79 26.86 10.86 18.14
N ILE A 80 28.16 11.19 18.24
CA ILE A 80 29.21 10.63 17.39
C ILE A 80 29.30 9.11 17.55
N TYR A 81 29.03 8.60 18.75
CA TYR A 81 29.07 7.18 19.07
C TYR A 81 27.73 6.46 18.84
N ALA A 82 26.72 7.14 18.30
CA ALA A 82 25.44 6.52 18.01
C ALA A 82 25.63 5.32 17.05
N PRO A 83 25.06 4.14 17.33
CA PRO A 83 25.23 2.95 16.51
C PRO A 83 24.92 3.16 15.02
N ILE A 84 23.91 3.99 14.72
CA ILE A 84 23.47 4.29 13.36
C ILE A 84 24.55 4.95 12.49
N ARG A 85 25.55 5.62 13.08
CA ARG A 85 26.67 6.22 12.34
C ARG A 85 27.73 5.19 11.91
N ARG A 86 27.68 3.97 12.45
CA ARG A 86 28.57 2.87 12.07
C ARG A 86 28.02 2.05 10.90
N LEU A 87 26.78 2.31 10.51
CA LEU A 87 26.16 1.60 9.39
C LEU A 87 26.74 2.10 8.06
N PRO A 88 27.02 1.19 7.12
CA PRO A 88 27.26 1.54 5.73
C PRO A 88 26.12 2.36 5.11
N ARG A 89 26.43 3.18 4.10
CA ARG A 89 25.45 4.11 3.48
C ARG A 89 24.31 3.38 2.76
N ASP A 90 24.61 2.26 2.13
CA ASP A 90 23.67 1.33 1.51
C ASP A 90 22.64 0.80 2.52
N ILE A 91 23.10 0.37 3.70
CA ILE A 91 22.19 -0.06 4.78
C ILE A 91 21.32 1.10 5.28
N LEU A 92 21.87 2.31 5.38
CA LEU A 92 21.06 3.50 5.71
C LEU A 92 20.00 3.77 4.65
N VAL A 93 20.32 3.63 3.36
CA VAL A 93 19.37 3.78 2.26
C VAL A 93 18.26 2.75 2.35
N GLU A 94 18.56 1.48 2.63
CA GLU A 94 17.53 0.44 2.82
C GLU A 94 16.61 0.77 4.00
N ILE A 95 17.16 1.25 5.12
CA ILE A 95 16.36 1.71 6.26
C ILE A 95 15.45 2.87 5.83
N PHE A 96 15.96 3.84 5.06
CA PHE A 96 15.16 4.95 4.56
C PHE A 96 14.02 4.48 3.65
N HIS A 97 14.28 3.52 2.76
CA HIS A 97 13.25 2.92 1.91
C HIS A 97 12.17 2.23 2.74
N TYR A 98 12.56 1.44 3.74
CA TYR A 98 11.60 0.79 4.64
C TYR A 98 10.71 1.79 5.38
N VAL A 99 11.30 2.89 5.89
CA VAL A 99 10.54 3.99 6.51
C VAL A 99 9.56 4.61 5.51
N CYS A 100 10.00 4.85 4.27
CA CYS A 100 9.15 5.40 3.22
C CYS A 100 7.98 4.45 2.88
N ASP A 101 8.23 3.15 2.73
CA ASP A 101 7.18 2.18 2.40
C ASP A 101 6.10 2.11 3.47
N SER A 102 6.50 2.13 4.75
CA SER A 102 5.54 2.20 5.85
C SER A 102 4.74 3.51 5.86
N TRP A 103 5.33 4.62 5.40
CA TRP A 103 4.67 5.92 5.35
C TRP A 103 3.49 5.94 4.37
N TRP A 104 3.60 5.23 3.26
CA TRP A 104 2.59 5.21 2.20
C TRP A 104 1.32 4.42 2.55
N THR A 105 1.28 3.73 3.68
CA THR A 105 0.12 2.95 4.14
C THR A 105 -1.06 3.82 4.58
N TYR A 106 -0.84 5.10 4.89
CA TYR A 106 -1.90 5.99 5.34
C TYR A 106 -2.50 6.79 4.16
N PRO A 107 -3.84 6.89 4.08
CA PRO A 107 -4.50 7.78 3.13
C PRO A 107 -4.08 9.23 3.40
N SER A 108 -4.09 10.11 2.38
CA SER A 108 -3.72 11.55 2.42
C SER A 108 -2.24 11.93 2.39
N ARG A 109 -1.31 10.97 2.25
CA ARG A 109 0.12 11.27 2.13
C ARG A 109 0.58 11.37 0.68
N ASP A 110 1.42 12.36 0.40
CA ASP A 110 2.03 12.64 -0.90
C ASP A 110 3.49 13.11 -0.74
N SER A 111 4.25 13.09 -1.83
CA SER A 111 5.67 13.47 -1.87
C SER A 111 5.91 14.99 -1.79
N LEU A 112 4.89 15.81 -2.04
CA LEU A 112 4.94 17.27 -1.96
C LEU A 112 4.74 17.77 -0.52
N ASN A 113 4.36 16.89 0.40
CA ASN A 113 4.37 17.19 1.82
C ASN A 113 5.80 17.15 2.38
N VAL A 114 6.36 18.30 2.75
CA VAL A 114 7.70 18.44 3.34
C VAL A 114 7.85 17.82 4.74
N ALA A 115 6.74 17.43 5.38
CA ALA A 115 6.76 16.57 6.57
C ALA A 115 6.88 15.07 6.23
N GLY A 116 7.00 14.73 4.94
CA GLY A 116 7.20 13.37 4.45
C GLY A 116 8.59 12.80 4.80
N PRO A 117 8.75 11.47 4.71
CA PRO A 117 9.88 10.74 5.27
C PRO A 117 11.21 11.18 4.66
N LEU A 118 11.34 11.25 3.33
CA LEU A 118 12.59 11.65 2.69
C LEU A 118 13.04 13.06 3.11
N TRP A 119 12.10 13.99 3.22
CA TRP A 119 12.37 15.35 3.69
C TRP A 119 12.82 15.33 5.14
N VAL A 120 12.05 14.72 6.04
CA VAL A 120 12.36 14.64 7.48
C VAL A 120 13.69 13.94 7.73
N LEU A 121 13.96 12.84 7.04
CA LEU A 121 15.23 12.09 7.14
C LEU A 121 16.43 12.97 6.74
N GLY A 122 16.28 13.84 5.73
CA GLY A 122 17.30 14.83 5.34
C GLY A 122 17.54 15.95 6.38
N HIS A 123 16.63 16.12 7.34
CA HIS A 123 16.76 17.10 8.43
C HIS A 123 17.39 16.51 9.71
N VAL A 124 17.53 15.19 9.82
CA VAL A 124 18.05 14.53 11.03
C VAL A 124 19.51 14.90 11.30
N CYS A 125 20.40 14.70 10.32
CA CYS A 125 21.80 15.09 10.42
C CYS A 125 22.46 15.21 9.03
N GLY A 126 23.67 15.81 8.98
CA GLY A 126 24.42 15.97 7.74
C GLY A 126 24.70 14.65 7.01
N LEU A 127 25.05 13.57 7.74
CA LEU A 127 25.30 12.26 7.14
C LEU A 127 24.07 11.72 6.39
N TRP A 128 22.88 11.85 6.96
CA TRP A 128 21.64 11.34 6.36
C TRP A 128 21.24 12.19 5.16
N ARG A 129 21.39 13.51 5.28
CA ARG A 129 21.21 14.46 4.19
C ARG A 129 22.12 14.12 3.01
N ASP A 130 23.41 13.97 3.26
CA ASP A 130 24.40 13.64 2.22
C ASP A 130 24.09 12.29 1.58
N THR A 131 23.69 11.30 2.39
CA THR A 131 23.31 9.98 1.91
C THR A 131 22.10 10.05 0.96
N LEU A 132 21.06 10.78 1.35
CA LEU A 132 19.87 10.98 0.52
C LEU A 132 20.14 11.78 -0.76
N HIS A 133 20.95 12.84 -0.70
CA HIS A 133 21.33 13.59 -1.91
C HIS A 133 22.25 12.79 -2.84
N SER A 134 23.07 11.90 -2.30
CA SER A 134 23.90 10.98 -3.10
C SER A 134 23.13 9.79 -3.67
N SER A 135 21.85 9.63 -3.31
CA SER A 135 21.00 8.50 -3.71
C SER A 135 19.75 8.98 -4.46
N PRO A 136 19.86 9.39 -5.73
CA PRO A 136 18.70 9.83 -6.51
C PRO A 136 17.65 8.72 -6.68
N VAL A 137 18.08 7.45 -6.68
CA VAL A 137 17.19 6.29 -6.72
C VAL A 137 16.18 6.28 -5.57
N SER A 138 16.55 6.76 -4.37
CA SER A 138 15.64 6.85 -3.23
C SER A 138 14.48 7.81 -3.47
N TRP A 139 14.70 8.86 -4.25
CA TRP A 139 13.66 9.81 -4.63
C TRP A 139 12.84 9.30 -5.82
N ALA A 140 13.48 8.60 -6.76
CA ALA A 140 12.83 8.10 -7.98
C ALA A 140 11.93 6.86 -7.74
N GLN A 141 12.19 6.10 -6.67
CA GLN A 141 11.50 4.85 -6.37
C GLN A 141 9.99 4.99 -6.19
N LYS A 142 9.50 6.13 -5.69
CA LYS A 142 8.06 6.38 -5.51
C LYS A 142 7.76 7.88 -5.36
N LEU A 143 7.34 8.49 -6.46
CA LEU A 143 6.84 9.87 -6.49
C LEU A 143 5.32 9.84 -6.47
N VAL A 144 4.71 10.29 -5.37
CA VAL A 144 3.26 10.38 -5.19
C VAL A 144 2.85 11.85 -5.23
N VAL A 145 2.00 12.23 -6.18
CA VAL A 145 1.52 13.60 -6.35
C VAL A 145 0.00 13.60 -6.21
N ARG A 146 -0.51 14.26 -5.17
CA ARG A 146 -1.95 14.27 -4.86
C ARG A 146 -2.47 15.69 -4.66
N GLY A 147 -3.63 15.98 -5.25
CA GLY A 147 -4.36 17.21 -4.98
C GLY A 147 -5.24 17.11 -3.72
N PRO A 148 -5.61 18.25 -3.09
CA PRO A 148 -5.38 19.62 -3.55
C PRO A 148 -3.94 20.11 -3.33
N PHE A 149 -3.48 21.02 -4.18
CA PHE A 149 -2.11 21.51 -4.14
C PHE A 149 -1.98 22.80 -3.32
N THR A 150 -0.89 22.92 -2.57
CA THR A 150 -0.52 24.17 -1.89
C THR A 150 0.12 25.14 -2.87
N THR A 151 0.25 26.41 -2.48
CA THR A 151 0.94 27.44 -3.28
C THR A 151 2.40 27.10 -3.61
N TYR A 152 3.04 26.24 -2.81
CA TYR A 152 4.45 25.84 -2.99
C TYR A 152 4.61 24.48 -3.66
N ALA A 153 3.51 23.81 -4.04
CA ALA A 153 3.53 22.44 -4.57
C ALA A 153 4.43 22.31 -5.81
N LEU A 154 4.42 23.32 -6.68
CA LEU A 154 5.25 23.35 -7.89
C LEU A 154 6.74 23.42 -7.56
N ASP A 155 7.15 24.32 -6.66
CA ASP A 155 8.55 24.46 -6.23
C ASP A 155 9.07 23.20 -5.54
N ILE A 156 8.22 22.58 -4.71
CA ILE A 156 8.53 21.32 -4.03
C ILE A 156 8.67 20.20 -5.05
N LEU A 157 7.78 20.12 -6.04
CA LEU A 157 7.85 19.11 -7.10
C LEU A 157 9.11 19.29 -7.96
N GLN A 158 9.45 20.53 -8.34
CA GLN A 158 10.70 20.81 -9.07
C GLN A 158 11.93 20.36 -8.28
N THR A 159 11.96 20.68 -6.98
CA THR A 159 13.05 20.26 -6.09
C THR A 159 13.12 18.74 -5.97
N TYR A 160 11.97 18.08 -5.81
CA TYR A 160 11.88 16.63 -5.74
C TYR A 160 12.39 15.97 -7.03
N LEU A 161 11.93 16.44 -8.20
CA LEU A 161 12.37 15.96 -9.51
C LEU A 161 13.88 16.15 -9.69
N LYS A 162 14.44 17.28 -9.25
CA LYS A 162 15.90 17.49 -9.26
C LYS A 162 16.64 16.44 -8.43
N HIS A 163 16.09 16.04 -7.28
CA HIS A 163 16.69 14.97 -6.46
C HIS A 163 16.61 13.59 -7.11
N THR A 164 15.65 13.34 -8.01
CA THR A 164 15.58 12.06 -8.75
C THR A 164 16.70 11.88 -9.78
N GLY A 165 17.45 12.94 -10.12
CA GLY A 165 18.49 12.90 -11.14
C GLY A 165 17.93 12.45 -12.48
N GLU A 166 18.56 11.50 -13.17
CA GLU A 166 18.08 10.87 -14.42
C GLU A 166 17.48 9.46 -14.21
N HIS A 167 17.15 9.10 -12.96
CA HIS A 167 16.66 7.75 -12.66
C HIS A 167 15.23 7.52 -13.17
N LEU A 168 14.91 6.26 -13.44
CA LEU A 168 13.57 5.85 -13.84
C LEU A 168 12.56 6.13 -12.73
N LEU A 169 11.41 6.67 -13.11
CA LEU A 169 10.39 7.16 -12.19
C LEU A 169 9.25 6.17 -12.03
N ASN A 170 8.89 5.90 -10.78
CA ASN A 170 7.64 5.26 -10.41
C ASN A 170 6.68 6.33 -9.90
N LEU A 171 5.75 6.72 -10.75
CA LEU A 171 4.88 7.87 -10.56
C LEU A 171 3.47 7.42 -10.19
N HIS A 172 2.92 8.00 -9.12
CA HIS A 172 1.52 7.89 -8.75
C HIS A 172 0.94 9.29 -8.70
N VAL A 173 -0.03 9.58 -9.57
CA VAL A 173 -0.71 10.85 -9.63
C VAL A 173 -2.18 10.70 -9.27
N GLU A 174 -2.71 11.56 -8.41
CA GLU A 174 -4.10 11.56 -8.00
C GLU A 174 -4.68 12.98 -8.03
N PHE A 175 -5.62 13.21 -8.95
CA PHE A 175 -6.28 14.50 -9.11
C PHE A 175 -7.73 14.44 -8.66
N THR A 176 -8.06 15.29 -7.71
CA THR A 176 -9.41 15.46 -7.18
C THR A 176 -10.13 16.68 -7.74
N VAL A 177 -9.38 17.67 -8.27
CA VAL A 177 -9.91 18.96 -8.77
C VAL A 177 -9.23 19.36 -10.11
N PRO A 178 -9.98 19.57 -11.20
CA PRO A 178 -9.44 19.74 -12.57
C PRO A 178 -8.84 21.11 -12.90
N ALA A 179 -8.89 22.09 -11.99
CA ALA A 179 -8.37 23.44 -12.28
C ALA A 179 -6.90 23.64 -11.82
N GLN A 180 -6.43 22.79 -10.90
CA GLN A 180 -5.10 22.93 -10.26
C GLN A 180 -4.07 21.91 -10.80
N ASP A 181 -4.48 21.02 -11.69
CA ASP A 181 -3.66 19.92 -12.23
C ASP A 181 -2.75 20.35 -13.38
N LYS A 182 -3.13 21.34 -14.18
CA LYS A 182 -2.45 21.69 -15.43
C LYS A 182 -0.97 22.00 -15.29
N GLU A 183 -0.58 22.81 -14.32
CA GLU A 183 0.83 23.21 -14.12
C GLU A 183 1.68 22.05 -13.59
N ILE A 184 1.17 21.33 -12.59
CA ILE A 184 1.80 20.14 -12.01
C ILE A 184 1.98 19.06 -13.09
N MET A 185 0.94 18.80 -13.89
CA MET A 185 1.01 17.83 -14.97
C MET A 185 1.97 18.25 -16.07
N SER A 186 1.95 19.52 -16.48
CA SER A 186 2.91 20.04 -17.46
C SER A 186 4.36 19.77 -17.02
N LEU A 187 4.67 20.01 -15.74
CA LEU A 187 5.99 19.72 -15.18
C LEU A 187 6.30 18.22 -15.16
N LEU A 188 5.36 17.36 -14.75
CA LEU A 188 5.56 15.91 -14.75
C LEU A 188 5.82 15.38 -16.16
N VAL A 189 5.04 15.82 -17.15
CA VAL A 189 5.12 15.38 -18.54
C VAL A 189 6.50 15.64 -19.16
N GLN A 190 7.22 16.68 -18.74
CA GLN A 190 8.60 16.94 -19.18
C GLN A 190 9.55 15.76 -18.88
N SER A 191 9.25 14.97 -17.84
CA SER A 191 10.02 13.79 -17.43
C SER A 191 9.47 12.46 -17.99
N CYS A 192 8.52 12.48 -18.93
CA CYS A 192 7.81 11.28 -19.41
C CYS A 192 8.74 10.19 -20.00
N HIS A 193 9.88 10.58 -20.58
CA HIS A 193 10.87 9.66 -21.12
C HIS A 193 11.52 8.74 -20.06
N ARG A 194 11.36 9.06 -18.77
CA ARG A 194 11.87 8.29 -17.63
C ARG A 194 10.80 7.52 -16.87
N TRP A 195 9.52 7.63 -17.26
CA TRP A 195 8.44 6.95 -16.55
C TRP A 195 8.51 5.45 -16.80
N GLN A 196 8.78 4.67 -15.75
CA GLN A 196 8.81 3.21 -15.81
C GLN A 196 7.48 2.62 -15.36
N ASN A 197 6.93 3.12 -14.24
CA ASN A 197 5.64 2.71 -13.72
C ASN A 197 4.79 3.96 -13.51
N LEU A 198 3.59 3.98 -14.08
CA LEU A 198 2.69 5.12 -14.01
C LEU A 198 1.33 4.69 -13.47
N ARG A 199 0.92 5.27 -12.34
CA ARG A 199 -0.43 5.13 -11.82
C ARG A 199 -1.11 6.48 -11.80
N ILE A 200 -2.30 6.58 -12.38
CA ILE A 200 -3.08 7.81 -12.41
C ILE A 200 -4.49 7.52 -11.94
N ASN A 201 -4.92 8.27 -10.93
CA ASN A 201 -6.29 8.32 -10.47
C ASN A 201 -6.86 9.72 -10.77
N THR A 202 -7.91 9.77 -11.58
CA THR A 202 -8.50 11.03 -12.01
C THR A 202 -10.02 10.93 -12.07
N LYS A 203 -10.69 12.04 -11.78
CA LYS A 203 -12.12 12.20 -12.06
C LYS A 203 -12.41 12.67 -13.48
N HIS A 204 -11.39 13.14 -14.20
CA HIS A 204 -11.51 13.89 -15.47
C HIS A 204 -10.61 13.33 -16.58
N HIS A 205 -10.91 13.72 -17.83
CA HIS A 205 -10.16 13.34 -19.02
C HIS A 205 -8.67 13.71 -18.96
N MET A 206 -7.83 12.80 -19.44
CA MET A 206 -6.37 12.90 -19.40
C MET A 206 -5.78 13.65 -20.60
N HIS A 207 -6.30 14.84 -20.90
CA HIS A 207 -5.83 15.67 -22.01
C HIS A 207 -4.32 15.98 -21.97
N HIS A 208 -3.71 15.97 -20.78
CA HIS A 208 -2.26 16.14 -20.63
C HIS A 208 -1.44 15.01 -21.25
N LEU A 209 -1.94 13.77 -21.25
CA LEU A 209 -1.22 12.63 -21.82
C LEU A 209 -1.27 12.62 -23.35
N GLU A 210 -2.28 13.23 -23.96
CA GLU A 210 -2.41 13.34 -25.43
C GLU A 210 -1.26 14.12 -26.07
N SER A 211 -0.63 15.02 -25.30
CA SER A 211 0.56 15.75 -25.74
C SER A 211 1.82 14.89 -25.81
N ILE A 212 1.80 13.68 -25.27
CA ILE A 212 2.96 12.77 -25.19
C ILE A 212 2.92 11.82 -26.38
N SER A 213 3.99 11.85 -27.18
CA SER A 213 4.09 10.99 -28.36
C SER A 213 4.70 9.62 -28.09
N HIS A 214 5.57 9.48 -27.07
CA HIS A 214 6.33 8.25 -26.82
C HIS A 214 6.61 8.03 -25.34
N PHE A 215 6.52 6.77 -24.90
CA PHE A 215 6.99 6.32 -23.57
C PHE A 215 8.04 5.22 -23.73
N PRO A 216 9.31 5.58 -23.91
CA PRO A 216 10.34 4.63 -24.33
C PRO A 216 10.61 3.51 -23.30
N VAL A 217 10.41 3.78 -22.02
CA VAL A 217 10.78 2.89 -20.90
C VAL A 217 9.58 2.46 -20.04
N LEU A 218 8.36 2.86 -20.41
CA LEU A 218 7.16 2.55 -19.63
C LEU A 218 6.85 1.06 -19.69
N GLN A 219 6.80 0.44 -18.53
CA GLN A 219 6.62 -1.00 -18.34
C GLN A 219 5.26 -1.35 -17.76
N ARG A 220 4.76 -0.52 -16.84
CA ARG A 220 3.44 -0.68 -16.22
C ARG A 220 2.65 0.62 -16.23
N ILE A 221 1.37 0.51 -16.54
CA ILE A 221 0.43 1.62 -16.44
C ILE A 221 -0.85 1.20 -15.72
N ASP A 222 -1.36 2.09 -14.87
CA ASP A 222 -2.61 1.91 -14.15
C ASP A 222 -3.42 3.21 -14.17
N ILE A 223 -4.56 3.22 -14.86
CA ILE A 223 -5.44 4.38 -15.04
C ILE A 223 -6.78 4.07 -14.39
N HIS A 224 -7.15 4.85 -13.37
CA HIS A 224 -8.45 4.79 -12.70
C HIS A 224 -9.25 6.05 -12.99
N ILE A 225 -10.42 5.87 -13.59
CA ILE A 225 -11.38 6.95 -13.81
C ILE A 225 -12.61 6.73 -12.93
N LEU A 226 -12.81 7.64 -11.97
CA LEU A 226 -13.83 7.49 -10.92
C LEU A 226 -15.26 7.78 -11.40
N GLU A 227 -15.43 8.62 -12.43
CA GLU A 227 -16.75 8.96 -12.98
C GLU A 227 -16.81 8.54 -14.46
N PRO A 228 -17.72 7.61 -14.83
CA PRO A 228 -17.84 7.18 -16.22
C PRO A 228 -18.42 8.30 -17.08
N PHE A 229 -17.65 8.79 -18.04
CA PHE A 229 -18.12 9.78 -19.01
C PHE A 229 -19.07 9.19 -20.04
N ASP A 230 -19.95 10.07 -20.53
CA ASP A 230 -20.82 9.90 -21.69
C ASP A 230 -20.10 10.24 -23.02
N SER A 231 -18.75 10.31 -23.04
CA SER A 231 -17.99 10.85 -24.19
C SER A 231 -17.18 9.82 -24.99
N ASP A 232 -17.10 10.06 -26.30
CA ASP A 232 -16.37 9.34 -27.37
C ASP A 232 -14.82 9.43 -27.25
N TYR A 233 -14.28 9.35 -26.04
CA TYR A 233 -12.84 9.49 -25.83
C TYR A 233 -12.07 8.27 -26.38
N HIS A 234 -11.17 8.52 -27.32
CA HIS A 234 -10.22 7.55 -27.87
C HIS A 234 -8.80 8.10 -27.84
N SER A 235 -7.85 7.29 -27.37
CA SER A 235 -6.44 7.66 -27.24
C SER A 235 -5.52 6.51 -27.65
N ASP A 236 -4.57 6.82 -28.52
CA ASP A 236 -3.55 5.89 -29.03
C ASP A 236 -2.17 6.13 -28.40
N VAL A 237 -2.13 6.96 -27.35
CA VAL A 237 -0.92 7.40 -26.64
C VAL A 237 -0.08 6.23 -26.13
N LEU A 238 -0.70 5.12 -25.71
CA LEU A 238 0.01 3.94 -25.21
C LEU A 238 0.61 3.06 -26.32
N LEU A 239 0.22 3.24 -27.59
CA LEU A 239 0.88 2.55 -28.71
C LEU A 239 2.36 2.97 -28.83
N GLY A 240 2.69 4.19 -28.40
CA GLY A 240 4.07 4.70 -28.31
C GLY A 240 4.89 4.15 -27.14
N ALA A 241 4.42 3.11 -26.43
CA ALA A 241 5.08 2.50 -25.27
C ALA A 241 5.57 1.06 -25.59
N PRO A 242 6.73 0.88 -26.25
CA PRO A 242 7.17 -0.44 -26.75
C PRO A 242 7.53 -1.45 -25.64
N GLN A 243 7.88 -0.98 -24.44
CA GLN A 243 8.25 -1.82 -23.29
C GLN A 243 7.05 -2.15 -22.38
N LEU A 244 5.84 -1.67 -22.73
CA LEU A 244 4.66 -1.84 -21.91
C LEU A 244 4.21 -3.31 -21.92
N TRP A 245 4.26 -3.95 -20.75
CA TRP A 245 3.86 -5.34 -20.61
C TRP A 245 2.66 -5.53 -19.66
N HIS A 246 2.36 -4.53 -18.82
CA HIS A 246 1.22 -4.53 -17.89
C HIS A 246 0.38 -3.26 -18.05
N ALA A 247 -0.93 -3.42 -18.26
CA ALA A 247 -1.87 -2.31 -18.35
C ALA A 247 -3.13 -2.57 -17.52
N CYS A 248 -3.49 -1.61 -16.66
CA CYS A 248 -4.73 -1.60 -15.90
C CYS A 248 -5.54 -0.35 -16.27
N LEU A 249 -6.76 -0.55 -16.78
CA LEU A 249 -7.66 0.49 -17.28
C LEU A 249 -9.01 0.39 -16.57
N HIS A 250 -9.13 1.00 -15.40
CA HIS A 250 -10.35 1.00 -14.61
C HIS A 250 -11.36 2.03 -15.09
N GLY A 251 -12.55 1.57 -15.47
CA GLY A 251 -13.64 2.41 -15.97
C GLY A 251 -13.53 2.76 -17.45
N LEU A 252 -12.50 2.27 -18.15
CA LEU A 252 -12.28 2.44 -19.58
C LEU A 252 -12.16 1.09 -20.29
N GLY A 253 -12.75 0.99 -21.48
CA GLY A 253 -12.53 -0.11 -22.41
C GLY A 253 -11.21 0.05 -23.18
N ILE A 254 -10.65 -1.07 -23.63
CA ILE A 254 -9.46 -1.11 -24.49
C ILE A 254 -9.70 -0.46 -25.87
N SER A 255 -10.95 -0.34 -26.30
CA SER A 255 -11.37 0.45 -27.47
C SER A 255 -11.07 1.94 -27.31
N ARG A 256 -11.15 2.45 -26.08
CA ARG A 256 -10.88 3.85 -25.75
C ARG A 256 -9.40 4.13 -25.58
N ILE A 257 -8.62 3.17 -25.08
CA ILE A 257 -7.16 3.30 -24.98
C ILE A 257 -6.51 2.07 -25.59
N ARG A 258 -6.00 2.21 -26.81
CA ARG A 258 -5.38 1.10 -27.53
C ARG A 258 -4.04 0.73 -26.90
N LEU A 259 -3.83 -0.57 -26.75
CA LEU A 259 -2.64 -1.13 -26.13
C LEU A 259 -1.67 -1.67 -27.19
N PRO A 260 -0.35 -1.56 -26.93
CA PRO A 260 0.65 -2.12 -27.82
C PRO A 260 0.61 -3.66 -27.80
N PRO A 261 1.04 -4.34 -28.87
CA PRO A 261 0.99 -5.80 -28.98
C PRO A 261 1.93 -6.52 -28.01
N GLY A 262 2.82 -5.79 -27.32
CA GLY A 262 3.72 -6.30 -26.29
C GLY A 262 3.05 -6.65 -24.96
N VAL A 263 1.81 -6.21 -24.73
CA VAL A 263 1.11 -6.40 -23.45
C VAL A 263 0.88 -7.88 -23.15
N THR A 264 1.29 -8.28 -21.94
CA THR A 264 1.15 -9.66 -21.43
C THR A 264 0.11 -9.76 -20.31
N HIS A 265 -0.14 -8.65 -19.60
CA HIS A 265 -1.06 -8.56 -18.48
C HIS A 265 -2.02 -7.39 -18.71
N PHE A 266 -3.31 -7.67 -18.71
CA PHE A 266 -4.34 -6.67 -18.86
C PHE A 266 -5.36 -6.74 -17.72
N SER A 267 -5.79 -5.59 -17.23
CA SER A 267 -6.88 -5.46 -16.26
C SER A 267 -7.81 -4.35 -16.75
N GLY A 268 -9.09 -4.62 -17.01
CA GLY A 268 -9.93 -3.64 -17.69
C GLY A 268 -11.42 -3.94 -17.76
N SER A 269 -12.20 -2.89 -18.08
CA SER A 269 -13.65 -3.00 -18.28
C SER A 269 -13.95 -3.43 -19.71
N ILE A 270 -14.86 -4.38 -19.89
CA ILE A 270 -15.55 -4.61 -21.17
C ILE A 270 -16.77 -3.69 -21.18
N THR A 271 -16.69 -2.66 -22.01
CA THR A 271 -17.71 -1.61 -22.16
C THR A 271 -18.49 -1.75 -23.46
N CYS A 272 -17.88 -2.30 -24.51
CA CYS A 272 -18.47 -2.51 -25.83
C CYS A 272 -17.96 -3.81 -26.47
N PRO A 273 -18.63 -4.36 -27.51
CA PRO A 273 -18.16 -5.55 -28.23
C PRO A 273 -16.77 -5.40 -28.86
N GLU A 274 -16.40 -4.19 -29.28
CA GLU A 274 -15.10 -3.86 -29.87
C GLU A 274 -13.95 -4.14 -28.90
N ASP A 275 -14.17 -3.96 -27.58
CA ASP A 275 -13.18 -4.27 -26.55
C ASP A 275 -12.76 -5.74 -26.61
N LEU A 276 -13.71 -6.65 -26.85
CA LEU A 276 -13.43 -8.09 -26.94
C LEU A 276 -12.57 -8.41 -28.15
N ASN A 277 -12.87 -7.82 -29.30
CA ASN A 277 -12.10 -8.04 -30.52
C ASN A 277 -10.67 -7.49 -30.41
N LEU A 278 -10.47 -6.37 -29.73
CA LEU A 278 -9.13 -5.85 -29.47
C LEU A 278 -8.36 -6.73 -28.49
N LEU A 279 -9.03 -7.32 -27.49
CA LEU A 279 -8.40 -8.26 -26.57
C LEU A 279 -7.88 -9.52 -27.26
N SER A 280 -8.61 -10.09 -28.24
CA SER A 280 -8.11 -11.26 -28.99
C SER A 280 -6.95 -10.96 -29.92
N GLN A 281 -6.79 -9.71 -30.33
CA GLN A 281 -5.70 -9.29 -31.22
C GLN A 281 -4.37 -9.11 -30.49
N LEU A 282 -4.35 -9.13 -29.15
CA LEU A 282 -3.11 -9.01 -28.37
C LEU A 282 -2.33 -10.34 -28.36
N PRO A 283 -1.22 -10.46 -29.11
CA PRO A 283 -0.60 -11.75 -29.39
C PRO A 283 0.21 -12.31 -28.23
N LYS A 284 0.52 -11.51 -27.20
CA LYS A 284 1.31 -11.92 -26.03
C LYS A 284 0.49 -11.94 -24.74
N LEU A 285 -0.82 -11.74 -24.83
CA LEU A 285 -1.70 -11.61 -23.66
C LEU A 285 -1.84 -12.95 -22.93
N LYS A 286 -1.26 -13.03 -21.73
CA LYS A 286 -1.23 -14.25 -20.90
C LYS A 286 -2.15 -14.17 -19.70
N ARG A 287 -2.35 -12.98 -19.12
CA ARG A 287 -3.16 -12.79 -17.92
C ARG A 287 -4.18 -11.66 -18.13
N CYS A 288 -5.44 -11.93 -17.81
CA CYS A 288 -6.51 -10.94 -17.88
C CYS A 288 -7.28 -10.85 -16.57
N HIS A 289 -7.64 -9.63 -16.19
CA HIS A 289 -8.63 -9.33 -15.16
C HIS A 289 -9.74 -8.48 -15.78
N LEU A 290 -10.94 -9.04 -15.86
CA LEU A 290 -12.04 -8.42 -16.61
C LEU A 290 -13.25 -8.14 -15.72
N TRP A 291 -13.86 -6.98 -15.95
CA TRP A 291 -15.15 -6.58 -15.39
C TRP A 291 -16.06 -6.16 -16.53
N MET A 292 -17.34 -6.48 -16.46
CA MET A 292 -18.25 -6.20 -17.56
C MET A 292 -19.36 -5.25 -17.16
N ARG A 293 -19.50 -4.21 -17.98
CA ARG A 293 -20.60 -3.24 -17.91
C ARG A 293 -21.64 -3.47 -19.01
N LEU A 294 -21.26 -4.14 -20.11
CA LEU A 294 -22.13 -4.53 -21.22
C LEU A 294 -23.08 -5.69 -20.83
N ALA A 295 -24.25 -5.77 -21.47
CA ALA A 295 -25.09 -6.97 -21.39
C ALA A 295 -24.53 -8.09 -22.28
N ALA A 296 -24.24 -9.26 -21.71
CA ALA A 296 -23.59 -10.38 -22.42
C ALA A 296 -24.34 -10.89 -23.67
N LYS A 297 -25.64 -10.60 -23.79
CA LYS A 297 -26.50 -11.07 -24.90
C LYS A 297 -26.21 -10.38 -26.24
N GLU A 298 -25.45 -9.29 -26.24
CA GLU A 298 -25.27 -8.43 -27.41
C GLU A 298 -23.92 -8.61 -28.12
N ALA A 299 -23.01 -9.44 -27.57
CA ALA A 299 -21.64 -9.54 -28.07
C ALA A 299 -21.31 -10.92 -28.68
N PRO A 300 -20.54 -10.96 -29.80
CA PRO A 300 -20.06 -12.20 -30.37
C PRO A 300 -19.02 -12.86 -29.46
N VAL A 301 -18.88 -14.18 -29.60
CA VAL A 301 -17.87 -14.93 -28.86
C VAL A 301 -16.50 -14.72 -29.48
N VAL A 302 -15.53 -14.34 -28.65
CA VAL A 302 -14.16 -14.03 -29.06
C VAL A 302 -13.16 -15.01 -28.44
N THR A 303 -12.20 -15.48 -29.25
CA THR A 303 -11.14 -16.38 -28.79
C THR A 303 -9.87 -15.61 -28.43
N VAL A 304 -9.42 -15.71 -27.18
CA VAL A 304 -8.15 -15.14 -26.69
C VAL A 304 -7.14 -16.27 -26.56
N ALA A 305 -6.44 -16.56 -27.67
CA ALA A 305 -5.71 -17.81 -27.84
C ALA A 305 -4.57 -18.06 -26.84
N GLN A 306 -3.88 -17.00 -26.40
CA GLN A 306 -2.69 -17.08 -25.54
C GLN A 306 -2.99 -16.93 -24.04
N LEU A 307 -4.27 -16.80 -23.69
CA LEU A 307 -4.69 -16.54 -22.32
C LEU A 307 -4.48 -17.77 -21.45
N SER A 308 -3.66 -17.62 -20.40
CA SER A 308 -3.33 -18.68 -19.44
C SER A 308 -3.98 -18.47 -18.07
N HIS A 309 -4.17 -17.20 -17.66
CA HIS A 309 -4.80 -16.84 -16.40
C HIS A 309 -5.93 -15.84 -16.65
N LEU A 310 -7.12 -16.16 -16.16
CA LEU A 310 -8.30 -15.32 -16.29
C LEU A 310 -8.94 -15.08 -14.93
N TYR A 311 -9.07 -13.82 -14.55
CA TYR A 311 -9.90 -13.37 -13.45
C TYR A 311 -11.12 -12.64 -14.02
N VAL A 312 -12.32 -13.03 -13.61
CA VAL A 312 -13.56 -12.35 -13.97
C VAL A 312 -14.33 -11.96 -12.71
N MET A 313 -14.86 -10.72 -12.67
CA MET A 313 -15.76 -10.28 -11.59
C MET A 313 -17.23 -10.64 -11.84
N ASP A 314 -17.54 -11.14 -13.04
CA ASP A 314 -18.89 -11.57 -13.42
C ASP A 314 -18.80 -12.79 -14.33
N ALA A 315 -19.56 -13.84 -14.01
CA ALA A 315 -19.60 -15.09 -14.79
C ALA A 315 -20.17 -14.86 -16.19
N ASP A 316 -20.95 -13.79 -16.40
CA ASP A 316 -21.51 -13.47 -17.71
C ASP A 316 -20.43 -13.14 -18.75
N ILE A 317 -19.24 -12.68 -18.32
CA ILE A 317 -18.08 -12.47 -19.20
C ILE A 317 -17.68 -13.77 -19.89
N LEU A 318 -17.85 -14.89 -19.20
CA LEU A 318 -17.51 -16.20 -19.72
C LEU A 318 -18.42 -16.61 -20.88
N ASN A 319 -19.58 -15.98 -21.09
CA ASN A 319 -20.43 -16.28 -22.24
C ASN A 319 -19.85 -15.83 -23.58
N VAL A 320 -19.00 -14.81 -23.57
CA VAL A 320 -18.48 -14.13 -24.76
C VAL A 320 -17.00 -14.40 -25.03
N LEU A 321 -16.36 -15.27 -24.24
CA LEU A 321 -14.92 -15.58 -24.36
C LEU A 321 -14.64 -17.06 -24.64
N SER A 322 -13.56 -17.35 -25.35
CA SER A 322 -12.98 -18.68 -25.48
C SER A 322 -11.47 -18.58 -25.22
N ALA A 323 -10.92 -19.44 -24.38
CA ALA A 323 -9.52 -19.39 -23.99
C ALA A 323 -8.91 -20.81 -23.96
N PRO A 324 -8.41 -21.33 -25.09
CA PRO A 324 -8.00 -22.73 -25.21
C PRO A 324 -6.76 -23.11 -24.38
N LEU A 325 -5.87 -22.15 -24.11
CA LEU A 325 -4.66 -22.35 -23.31
C LEU A 325 -4.84 -21.99 -21.83
N LEU A 326 -6.08 -21.81 -21.37
CA LEU A 326 -6.35 -21.39 -19.99
C LEU A 326 -5.98 -22.48 -18.99
N SER A 327 -5.12 -22.14 -18.04
CA SER A 327 -4.70 -23.02 -16.94
C SER A 327 -5.21 -22.56 -15.57
N SER A 328 -5.53 -21.27 -15.40
CA SER A 328 -6.02 -20.71 -14.14
C SER A 328 -7.25 -19.86 -14.37
N LEU A 329 -8.33 -20.16 -13.65
CA LEU A 329 -9.59 -19.41 -13.70
C LEU A 329 -9.99 -18.97 -12.30
N THR A 330 -10.16 -17.66 -12.10
CA THR A 330 -10.74 -17.09 -10.89
C THR A 330 -12.03 -16.37 -11.24
N ILE A 331 -13.11 -16.74 -10.55
CA ILE A 331 -14.44 -16.17 -10.74
C ILE A 331 -14.86 -15.55 -9.42
N ASP A 332 -14.91 -14.23 -9.43
CA ASP A 332 -15.60 -13.46 -8.43
C ASP A 332 -16.99 -13.09 -8.97
N HIS A 333 -17.94 -12.83 -8.08
CA HIS A 333 -19.26 -12.36 -8.44
C HIS A 333 -19.73 -11.41 -7.35
N VAL A 334 -19.55 -10.13 -7.63
CA VAL A 334 -20.14 -9.07 -6.82
C VAL A 334 -21.58 -8.92 -7.28
N GLN A 335 -22.53 -9.39 -6.47
CA GLN A 335 -23.95 -9.21 -6.75
C GLN A 335 -24.24 -7.72 -6.96
N LYS A 336 -24.52 -7.34 -8.21
CA LYS A 336 -24.76 -5.95 -8.59
C LYS A 336 -26.04 -5.49 -7.90
N ARG A 337 -25.93 -4.58 -6.92
CA ARG A 337 -27.08 -4.00 -6.19
C ARG A 337 -28.13 -3.34 -7.09
N PHE A 338 -27.81 -3.06 -8.36
CA PHE A 338 -28.60 -2.23 -9.27
C PHE A 338 -28.88 -2.85 -10.64
N GLN A 339 -28.48 -4.10 -10.91
CA GLN A 339 -28.88 -4.79 -12.15
C GLN A 339 -29.97 -5.82 -11.86
N PRO A 340 -30.97 -5.96 -12.76
CA PRO A 340 -31.94 -7.03 -12.64
C PRO A 340 -31.20 -8.38 -12.62
N PRO A 341 -31.68 -9.36 -11.86
CA PRO A 341 -31.06 -10.68 -11.81
C PRO A 341 -30.91 -11.23 -13.24
N SER A 342 -29.70 -11.64 -13.60
CA SER A 342 -29.49 -12.40 -14.83
C SER A 342 -30.39 -13.63 -14.80
N PHE A 343 -31.13 -13.87 -15.89
CA PHE A 343 -32.02 -15.03 -16.00
C PHE A 343 -31.27 -16.36 -16.13
N GLU A 344 -29.95 -16.32 -16.37
CA GLU A 344 -29.10 -17.49 -16.54
C GLU A 344 -28.30 -17.78 -15.27
N SER A 345 -28.19 -19.06 -14.91
CA SER A 345 -27.37 -19.50 -13.78
C SER A 345 -25.89 -19.24 -14.08
N PRO A 346 -25.12 -18.61 -13.16
CA PRO A 346 -23.68 -18.42 -13.33
C PRO A 346 -22.93 -19.73 -13.64
N GLN A 347 -23.45 -20.87 -13.16
CA GLN A 347 -22.88 -22.20 -13.43
C GLN A 347 -23.01 -22.61 -14.90
N ASP A 348 -24.09 -22.21 -15.57
CA ASP A 348 -24.30 -22.53 -16.98
C ASP A 348 -23.32 -21.74 -17.86
N SER A 349 -23.06 -20.48 -17.50
CA SER A 349 -22.06 -19.64 -18.18
C SER A 349 -20.66 -20.26 -18.08
N ILE A 350 -20.29 -20.76 -16.90
CA ILE A 350 -19.02 -21.46 -16.69
C ILE A 350 -18.95 -22.75 -17.51
N THR A 351 -20.01 -23.56 -17.46
CA THR A 351 -20.07 -24.84 -18.18
C THR A 351 -19.94 -24.64 -19.69
N ARG A 352 -20.68 -23.68 -20.25
CA ARG A 352 -20.59 -23.29 -21.67
C ARG A 352 -19.20 -22.82 -22.03
N PHE A 353 -18.59 -21.99 -21.19
CA PHE A 353 -17.24 -21.50 -21.39
C PHE A 353 -16.20 -22.61 -21.43
N LEU A 354 -16.24 -23.55 -20.47
CA LEU A 354 -15.29 -24.65 -20.39
C LEU A 354 -15.43 -25.60 -21.59
N HIS A 355 -16.67 -25.93 -21.96
CA HIS A 355 -16.95 -26.76 -23.14
C HIS A 355 -16.46 -26.10 -24.43
N ARG A 356 -16.67 -24.78 -24.57
CA ARG A 356 -16.26 -24.02 -25.75
C ARG A 356 -14.74 -23.83 -25.82
N SER A 357 -14.11 -23.54 -24.70
CA SER A 357 -12.66 -23.28 -24.64
C SER A 357 -11.85 -24.55 -24.81
N LYS A 358 -12.39 -25.72 -24.42
CA LYS A 358 -11.68 -27.02 -24.45
C LYS A 358 -10.31 -26.95 -23.75
N CYS A 359 -10.23 -26.13 -22.71
CA CYS A 359 -9.02 -25.91 -21.93
C CYS A 359 -8.90 -26.95 -20.81
N HIS A 360 -7.69 -27.04 -20.23
CA HIS A 360 -7.40 -27.91 -19.10
C HIS A 360 -6.95 -27.05 -17.92
N LEU A 361 -7.81 -26.92 -16.90
CA LEU A 361 -7.52 -26.08 -15.75
C LEU A 361 -6.59 -26.80 -14.77
N GLN A 362 -5.57 -26.10 -14.30
CA GLN A 362 -4.71 -26.49 -13.17
C GLN A 362 -5.18 -25.84 -11.87
N SER A 363 -5.72 -24.62 -11.97
CA SER A 363 -6.19 -23.82 -10.84
C SER A 363 -7.59 -23.29 -11.10
N LEU A 364 -8.49 -23.46 -10.12
CA LEU A 364 -9.84 -22.91 -10.15
C LEU A 364 -10.15 -22.23 -8.81
N SER A 365 -10.58 -20.97 -8.87
CA SER A 365 -11.05 -20.23 -7.71
C SER A 365 -12.44 -19.66 -7.95
N VAL A 366 -13.36 -19.85 -7.01
CA VAL A 366 -14.79 -19.51 -7.18
C VAL A 366 -15.35 -18.87 -5.91
N SER A 367 -16.00 -17.71 -6.07
CA SER A 367 -16.64 -16.98 -4.97
C SER A 367 -18.01 -17.54 -4.57
N LYS A 368 -18.46 -17.22 -3.35
CA LYS A 368 -19.72 -17.74 -2.79
C LYS A 368 -20.98 -17.45 -3.59
N ALA A 369 -20.99 -16.37 -4.36
CA ALA A 369 -22.17 -15.94 -5.09
C ALA A 369 -22.48 -16.84 -6.30
N ILE A 370 -21.49 -17.59 -6.81
CA ILE A 370 -21.70 -18.60 -7.86
C ILE A 370 -22.52 -19.80 -7.36
N PHE A 371 -22.53 -20.04 -6.04
CA PHE A 371 -23.30 -21.11 -5.41
C PHE A 371 -24.70 -20.66 -4.96
N ALA A 372 -25.21 -19.53 -5.47
CA ALA A 372 -26.50 -18.99 -5.05
C ALA A 372 -27.71 -19.74 -5.65
N SER A 373 -27.56 -20.36 -6.82
CA SER A 373 -28.66 -20.87 -7.65
C SER A 373 -28.77 -22.41 -7.76
N GLY A 374 -27.89 -23.20 -7.13
CA GLY A 374 -27.98 -24.67 -7.20
C GLY A 374 -26.71 -25.43 -6.79
N THR A 375 -26.80 -26.75 -6.72
CA THR A 375 -25.67 -27.65 -6.40
C THR A 375 -24.68 -27.75 -7.57
N PRO A 376 -23.39 -27.39 -7.38
CA PRO A 376 -22.39 -27.31 -8.45
C PRO A 376 -21.80 -28.67 -8.84
N SER A 377 -22.41 -29.80 -8.47
CA SER A 377 -21.83 -31.14 -8.63
C SER A 377 -21.50 -31.46 -10.10
N GLY A 378 -22.26 -30.93 -11.06
CA GLY A 378 -21.97 -31.07 -12.48
C GLY A 378 -20.73 -30.30 -12.96
N LEU A 379 -20.38 -29.19 -12.33
CA LEU A 379 -19.28 -28.31 -12.76
C LEU A 379 -17.92 -28.97 -12.55
N PHE A 380 -17.74 -29.69 -11.45
CA PHE A 380 -16.48 -30.38 -11.13
C PHE A 380 -16.30 -31.70 -11.89
N ALA A 381 -17.36 -32.22 -12.51
CA ALA A 381 -17.32 -33.42 -13.34
C ALA A 381 -16.94 -33.16 -14.80
N LEU A 382 -16.79 -31.89 -15.20
CA LEU A 382 -16.39 -31.51 -16.56
C LEU A 382 -14.95 -31.95 -16.87
N GLU A 383 -14.69 -32.34 -18.11
CA GLU A 383 -13.36 -32.76 -18.58
C GLU A 383 -12.29 -31.68 -18.33
N ALA A 384 -12.64 -30.41 -18.54
CA ALA A 384 -11.76 -29.27 -18.26
C ALA A 384 -11.29 -29.19 -16.80
N CYS A 385 -12.04 -29.78 -15.86
CA CYS A 385 -11.75 -29.81 -14.43
C CYS A 385 -10.92 -31.05 -14.02
N SER A 386 -10.73 -32.02 -14.91
CA SER A 386 -10.02 -33.28 -14.59
C SER A 386 -8.54 -33.06 -14.21
N THR A 387 -7.92 -32.00 -14.71
CA THR A 387 -6.51 -31.63 -14.48
C THR A 387 -6.29 -30.70 -13.30
N ILE A 388 -7.35 -30.31 -12.58
CA ILE A 388 -7.25 -29.32 -11.50
C ILE A 388 -6.41 -29.88 -10.36
N SER A 389 -5.32 -29.18 -10.06
CA SER A 389 -4.43 -29.46 -8.93
C SER A 389 -4.69 -28.55 -7.73
N CYS A 390 -5.20 -27.34 -7.96
CA CYS A 390 -5.49 -26.36 -6.91
C CYS A 390 -6.94 -25.85 -7.03
N LEU A 391 -7.70 -25.98 -5.95
CA LEU A 391 -9.09 -25.51 -5.87
C LEU A 391 -9.25 -24.56 -4.68
N LYS A 392 -9.77 -23.36 -4.91
CA LYS A 392 -10.05 -22.37 -3.86
C LYS A 392 -11.52 -21.95 -3.91
N LEU A 393 -12.28 -22.26 -2.86
CA LEU A 393 -13.73 -22.02 -2.82
C LEU A 393 -14.09 -21.10 -1.66
N ASP A 394 -14.81 -20.02 -1.93
CA ASP A 394 -15.57 -19.31 -0.90
C ASP A 394 -16.97 -19.89 -0.84
N LEU A 395 -17.30 -20.52 0.28
CA LEU A 395 -18.51 -21.34 0.41
C LEU A 395 -19.55 -20.63 1.27
N PRO A 396 -20.79 -20.46 0.77
CA PRO A 396 -21.89 -20.02 1.63
C PRO A 396 -22.27 -21.16 2.59
N PRO A 397 -22.68 -20.85 3.83
CA PRO A 397 -22.96 -21.83 4.88
C PRO A 397 -23.91 -22.97 4.45
N ARG A 398 -24.89 -22.66 3.60
CA ARG A 398 -25.92 -23.60 3.11
C ARG A 398 -25.40 -24.64 2.10
N MET A 399 -24.28 -24.38 1.43
CA MET A 399 -23.78 -25.23 0.33
C MET A 399 -22.62 -26.13 0.73
N ILE A 400 -22.09 -25.96 1.96
CA ILE A 400 -20.92 -26.70 2.42
C ILE A 400 -21.15 -28.20 2.34
N ASN A 401 -22.27 -28.72 2.85
CA ASN A 401 -22.52 -30.16 2.86
C ASN A 401 -22.56 -30.75 1.44
N GLY A 402 -23.34 -30.16 0.53
CA GLY A 402 -23.46 -30.67 -0.83
C GLY A 402 -22.15 -30.62 -1.63
N ILE A 403 -21.35 -29.56 -1.45
CA ILE A 403 -20.06 -29.42 -2.15
C ILE A 403 -19.01 -30.37 -1.54
N VAL A 404 -18.95 -30.46 -0.22
CA VAL A 404 -18.01 -31.33 0.47
C VAL A 404 -18.34 -32.81 0.23
N GLU A 405 -19.62 -33.19 0.14
CA GLU A 405 -20.04 -34.52 -0.27
C GLU A 405 -19.60 -34.85 -1.70
N ALA A 406 -19.81 -33.94 -2.66
CA ALA A 406 -19.33 -34.12 -4.04
C ALA A 406 -17.80 -34.27 -4.09
N LEU A 407 -17.08 -33.46 -3.31
CA LEU A 407 -15.62 -33.53 -3.17
C LEU A 407 -15.15 -34.73 -2.35
N THR A 408 -16.01 -35.49 -1.65
CA THR A 408 -15.58 -36.68 -0.93
C THR A 408 -15.21 -37.81 -1.90
N SER A 409 -15.87 -37.89 -3.06
CA SER A 409 -15.55 -38.88 -4.08
C SER A 409 -14.22 -38.58 -4.77
N PRO A 410 -13.24 -39.52 -4.83
CA PRO A 410 -11.97 -39.31 -5.51
C PRO A 410 -12.09 -39.24 -7.04
N SER A 411 -13.23 -39.66 -7.61
CA SER A 411 -13.50 -39.53 -9.05
C SER A 411 -13.74 -38.08 -9.49
N VAL A 412 -14.20 -37.23 -8.58
CA VAL A 412 -14.42 -35.80 -8.84
C VAL A 412 -13.10 -35.08 -8.60
N LEU A 413 -12.53 -34.40 -9.59
CA LEU A 413 -11.20 -33.76 -9.47
C LEU A 413 -10.11 -34.76 -9.01
N PRO A 414 -9.76 -35.75 -9.85
CA PRO A 414 -8.86 -36.84 -9.48
C PRO A 414 -7.41 -36.39 -9.25
N ASN A 415 -7.03 -35.19 -9.70
CA ASN A 415 -5.68 -34.63 -9.56
C ASN A 415 -5.59 -33.54 -8.48
N LEU A 416 -6.58 -33.42 -7.60
CA LEU A 416 -6.66 -32.34 -6.62
C LEU A 416 -5.64 -32.49 -5.49
N HIS A 417 -4.57 -31.69 -5.54
CA HIS A 417 -3.49 -31.71 -4.54
C HIS A 417 -3.67 -30.66 -3.44
N GLN A 418 -4.25 -29.51 -3.77
CA GLN A 418 -4.43 -28.39 -2.87
C GLN A 418 -5.89 -27.93 -2.87
N LEU A 419 -6.48 -27.85 -1.68
CA LEU A 419 -7.83 -27.35 -1.47
C LEU A 419 -7.81 -26.21 -0.45
N ILE A 420 -8.35 -25.06 -0.82
CA ILE A 420 -8.53 -23.90 0.06
C ILE A 420 -10.02 -23.63 0.22
N LEU A 421 -10.51 -23.64 1.46
CA LEU A 421 -11.91 -23.39 1.79
C LEU A 421 -12.03 -22.10 2.61
N CYS A 422 -12.65 -21.08 2.04
CA CYS A 422 -12.98 -19.84 2.71
C CYS A 422 -14.42 -19.93 3.23
N ILE A 423 -14.60 -19.88 4.55
CA ILE A 423 -15.90 -20.08 5.19
C ILE A 423 -16.24 -18.85 6.01
N SER A 424 -17.28 -18.12 5.62
CA SER A 424 -17.68 -16.89 6.31
C SER A 424 -18.30 -17.13 7.70
N GLN A 425 -18.95 -18.28 7.93
CA GLN A 425 -19.62 -18.62 9.20
C GLN A 425 -19.46 -20.13 9.49
N PRO A 426 -18.45 -20.54 10.28
CA PRO A 426 -18.28 -21.92 10.69
C PRO A 426 -19.37 -22.38 11.67
N SER A 427 -19.77 -23.64 11.57
CA SER A 427 -20.47 -24.35 12.65
C SER A 427 -19.78 -25.69 12.89
N GLU A 428 -19.85 -26.25 14.10
CA GLU A 428 -19.15 -27.49 14.46
C GLU A 428 -19.49 -28.65 13.50
N ASP A 429 -20.76 -28.83 13.16
CA ASP A 429 -21.22 -29.84 12.19
C ASP A 429 -20.57 -29.71 10.80
N LYS A 430 -20.35 -28.48 10.35
CA LYS A 430 -19.72 -28.20 9.05
C LYS A 430 -18.23 -28.48 9.10
N CYS A 431 -17.58 -28.17 10.22
CA CYS A 431 -16.18 -28.50 10.45
C CYS A 431 -15.98 -30.01 10.44
N ALA A 432 -16.83 -30.78 11.12
CA ALA A 432 -16.79 -32.25 11.10
C ALA A 432 -16.95 -32.80 9.67
N THR A 433 -17.83 -32.21 8.87
CA THR A 433 -18.05 -32.60 7.47
C THR A 433 -16.80 -32.38 6.61
N ILE A 434 -16.13 -31.24 6.77
CA ILE A 434 -14.87 -30.93 6.07
C ILE A 434 -13.76 -31.89 6.47
N LEU A 435 -13.60 -32.16 7.78
CA LEU A 435 -12.61 -33.11 8.29
C LEU A 435 -12.83 -34.52 7.73
N ARG A 436 -14.09 -34.96 7.61
CA ARG A 436 -14.45 -36.27 7.02
C ARG A 436 -14.04 -36.37 5.55
N MET A 437 -14.32 -35.34 4.75
CA MET A 437 -13.91 -35.29 3.35
C MET A 437 -12.39 -35.26 3.20
N ALA A 438 -11.71 -34.42 3.98
CA ALA A 438 -10.25 -34.33 3.97
C ALA A 438 -9.59 -35.67 4.31
N ARG A 439 -10.12 -36.39 5.32
CA ARG A 439 -9.68 -37.74 5.66
C ARG A 439 -9.84 -38.70 4.49
N SER A 440 -11.03 -38.75 3.88
CA SER A 440 -11.32 -39.61 2.73
C SER A 440 -10.36 -39.37 1.55
N ARG A 441 -10.05 -38.11 1.25
CA ARG A 441 -9.16 -37.72 0.15
C ARG A 441 -7.68 -37.94 0.45
N ARG A 442 -7.28 -37.77 1.72
CA ARG A 442 -5.94 -38.12 2.20
C ARG A 442 -5.70 -39.62 2.09
N ASP A 443 -6.66 -40.43 2.52
CA ASP A 443 -6.54 -41.90 2.49
C ASP A 443 -6.51 -42.43 1.05
N ALA A 444 -7.10 -41.70 0.10
CA ALA A 444 -6.97 -41.96 -1.34
C ALA A 444 -5.60 -41.52 -1.94
N GLY A 445 -4.75 -40.81 -1.18
CA GLY A 445 -3.39 -40.43 -1.57
C GLY A 445 -3.26 -39.23 -2.53
N VAL A 446 -4.37 -38.53 -2.83
CA VAL A 446 -4.40 -37.47 -3.85
C VAL A 446 -4.15 -36.08 -3.26
N LEU A 447 -4.74 -35.83 -2.09
CA LEU A 447 -4.74 -34.51 -1.47
C LEU A 447 -3.50 -34.33 -0.58
N LYS A 448 -2.78 -33.22 -0.76
CA LYS A 448 -1.56 -32.86 -0.02
C LYS A 448 -1.77 -31.71 0.94
N LEU A 449 -2.61 -30.73 0.59
CA LEU A 449 -2.82 -29.55 1.41
C LEU A 449 -4.32 -29.20 1.49
N VAL A 450 -4.80 -28.98 2.71
CA VAL A 450 -6.11 -28.37 2.99
C VAL A 450 -5.92 -27.11 3.83
N GLY A 451 -6.13 -25.95 3.22
CA GLY A 451 -6.19 -24.66 3.90
C GLY A 451 -7.63 -24.31 4.24
N VAL A 452 -7.92 -23.98 5.50
CA VAL A 452 -9.23 -23.46 5.90
C VAL A 452 -9.09 -22.04 6.41
N GLN A 453 -9.88 -21.12 5.87
CA GLN A 453 -9.80 -19.69 6.13
C GLN A 453 -11.10 -19.19 6.77
N PHE A 454 -10.97 -18.36 7.81
CA PHE A 454 -12.08 -17.73 8.53
C PHE A 454 -11.87 -16.21 8.71
N PRO A 455 -12.93 -15.39 8.70
CA PRO A 455 -12.82 -13.94 8.90
C PRO A 455 -12.40 -13.54 10.33
N GLU A 456 -12.70 -14.37 11.34
CA GLU A 456 -12.44 -14.12 12.76
C GLU A 456 -11.57 -15.22 13.39
N GLU A 457 -10.93 -14.94 14.52
CA GLU A 457 -9.95 -15.86 15.13
C GLU A 457 -10.57 -17.15 15.69
N LYS A 458 -10.03 -18.26 15.17
CA LYS A 458 -9.80 -19.59 15.78
C LYS A 458 -10.94 -20.24 16.58
N ASN A 459 -11.57 -21.24 15.97
CA ASN A 459 -12.18 -22.35 16.71
C ASN A 459 -11.07 -23.31 17.19
N LYS A 460 -10.70 -23.24 18.47
CA LYS A 460 -9.60 -24.05 19.07
C LYS A 460 -9.82 -25.56 18.90
N ASN A 461 -11.05 -26.05 18.99
CA ASN A 461 -11.37 -27.47 18.91
C ASN A 461 -11.02 -28.04 17.52
N MET A 462 -11.32 -27.28 16.46
CA MET A 462 -11.00 -27.70 15.09
C MET A 462 -9.49 -27.70 14.82
N GLU A 463 -8.70 -26.87 15.50
CA GLU A 463 -7.24 -26.80 15.34
C GLU A 463 -6.54 -28.06 15.82
N GLU A 464 -7.02 -28.65 16.91
CA GLU A 464 -6.50 -29.93 17.41
C GLU A 464 -6.80 -31.07 16.42
N ASP A 465 -8.03 -31.14 15.92
CA ASP A 465 -8.45 -32.16 14.93
C ASP A 465 -7.68 -32.04 13.61
N MET A 466 -7.42 -30.82 13.13
CA MET A 466 -6.61 -30.58 11.92
C MET A 466 -5.16 -31.03 12.10
N ARG A 467 -4.56 -30.74 13.27
CA ARG A 467 -3.21 -31.20 13.59
C ARG A 467 -3.15 -32.72 13.67
N ALA A 468 -4.17 -33.37 14.24
CA ALA A 468 -4.27 -34.82 14.30
C ALA A 468 -4.44 -35.47 12.92
N LEU A 469 -5.09 -34.79 11.97
CA LEU A 469 -5.24 -35.25 10.59
C LEU A 469 -3.97 -35.08 9.74
N SER A 470 -3.13 -34.11 10.10
CA SER A 470 -1.86 -33.82 9.43
C SER A 470 -0.83 -34.92 9.70
N GLY A 471 -0.12 -35.35 8.67
CA GLY A 471 0.88 -36.42 8.79
C GLY A 471 1.35 -36.96 7.44
N GLY A 472 2.62 -37.38 7.38
CA GLY A 472 3.24 -37.81 6.13
C GLY A 472 3.32 -36.66 5.11
N ASN A 473 2.77 -36.88 3.90
CA ASN A 473 2.74 -35.91 2.80
C ASN A 473 1.48 -35.01 2.79
N PHE A 474 0.64 -35.10 3.82
CA PHE A 474 -0.60 -34.35 3.94
C PHE A 474 -0.55 -33.33 5.09
N GLU A 475 -0.93 -32.09 4.79
CA GLU A 475 -1.01 -30.97 5.73
C GLU A 475 -2.43 -30.37 5.73
N MET A 476 -2.99 -30.14 6.91
CA MET A 476 -4.22 -29.38 7.08
C MET A 476 -3.99 -28.25 8.07
N ARG A 477 -4.28 -27.00 7.67
CA ARG A 477 -3.98 -25.83 8.48
C ARG A 477 -5.01 -24.71 8.35
N PHE A 478 -5.01 -23.84 9.35
CA PHE A 478 -5.65 -22.54 9.26
C PHE A 478 -4.78 -21.59 8.45
N GLU A 479 -5.40 -20.90 7.49
CA GLU A 479 -4.75 -19.84 6.73
C GLU A 479 -5.42 -18.50 7.02
N LYS A 480 -4.66 -17.41 6.81
CA LYS A 480 -5.20 -16.05 6.91
C LYS A 480 -6.36 -15.90 5.93
N TRP A 481 -7.41 -15.19 6.34
CA TRP A 481 -8.55 -14.87 5.47
C TRP A 481 -8.06 -14.20 4.18
N ASP A 482 -8.17 -14.93 3.08
CA ASP A 482 -7.77 -14.52 1.75
C ASP A 482 -8.75 -15.13 0.75
N PRO A 483 -10.00 -14.64 0.71
CA PRO A 483 -11.03 -15.19 -0.17
C PRO A 483 -10.72 -14.93 -1.65
N PRO A 484 -11.37 -15.64 -2.60
CA PRO A 484 -11.20 -15.43 -4.04
C PRO A 484 -11.36 -13.98 -4.49
N TYR A 485 -12.28 -13.22 -3.87
CA TYR A 485 -12.42 -11.79 -4.15
C TYR A 485 -11.18 -11.00 -3.74
N GLY A 486 -10.30 -11.50 -2.88
CA GLY A 486 -9.03 -10.90 -2.52
C GLY A 486 -7.92 -11.15 -3.55
N ASP A 487 -8.10 -12.13 -4.44
CA ASP A 487 -7.06 -12.54 -5.38
C ASP A 487 -6.69 -11.43 -6.38
N HIS A 488 -7.61 -10.50 -6.65
CA HIS A 488 -7.31 -9.33 -7.47
C HIS A 488 -6.20 -8.47 -6.86
N PHE A 489 -6.08 -8.36 -5.53
CA PHE A 489 -5.04 -7.54 -4.91
C PHE A 489 -3.63 -8.06 -5.19
N TYR A 490 -3.43 -9.38 -5.40
CA TYR A 490 -2.11 -9.92 -5.76
C TYR A 490 -1.69 -9.56 -7.19
N LEU A 491 -2.65 -9.37 -8.10
CA LEU A 491 -2.35 -8.86 -9.45
C LEU A 491 -1.98 -7.38 -9.45
N TRP A 492 -2.43 -6.62 -8.43
CA TRP A 492 -2.19 -5.19 -8.29
C TRP A 492 -0.93 -4.88 -7.45
N ASN A 493 -0.60 -5.77 -6.52
CA ASN A 493 0.52 -5.63 -5.59
C ASN A 493 1.81 -6.32 -6.03
N LEU A 494 1.92 -6.75 -7.30
CA LEU A 494 3.22 -7.00 -7.93
C LEU A 494 3.93 -5.66 -8.13
N SER A 495 4.26 -4.99 -7.01
CA SER A 495 5.01 -3.73 -6.93
C SER A 495 6.47 -4.05 -7.16
#